data_AF-A0A699ZY28-F1
#
_entry.id   AF-A0A699ZY28-F1
#
_cell.length_a   1.000
_cell.length_b   1.000
_cell.length_c   1.000
_cell.angle_alpha   90.00
_cell.angle_beta   90.00
_cell.angle_gamma   90.00
#
_symmetry.space_group_name_H-M   'P 1'
#
loop_
_entity.id
_entity.type
_entity.pdbx_description
1 polymer ?
#
loop_
_entity_poly.entity_id
_entity_poly.type
_entity_poly.pdbx_seq_one_letter_code
_entity_poly.pdbx_strand_id
1 'polypeptide(L)'
;MSLDKMVALLATLALVSLALQPTPVAAQDLCMGPGHYHLGCYKAIVTPARAEAAVKQCLAVVSKPECAAKVRKSGSRMYGCATYITYSFLNEACEEAYESGEETNPGCAMRAAYGLGKPE
;
A
#
# COMPACT_ATOMS: atom_id res chain seq x y z
N MET A 1 7.27 46.83 4.41
CA MET A 1 8.09 45.68 3.95
C MET A 1 8.16 45.77 2.43
N SER A 2 9.36 45.82 1.82
CA SER A 2 9.47 45.98 0.35
C SER A 2 8.90 44.76 -0.36
N LEU A 3 8.33 44.96 -1.56
CA LEU A 3 7.79 43.91 -2.41
C LEU A 3 8.82 42.78 -2.64
N ASP A 4 10.09 43.16 -2.81
CA ASP A 4 11.22 42.23 -3.01
C ASP A 4 11.41 41.27 -1.84
N LYS A 5 11.15 41.74 -0.61
CA LYS A 5 11.28 40.92 0.61
C LYS A 5 10.12 39.93 0.75
N MET A 6 8.92 40.29 0.27
CA MET A 6 7.77 39.37 0.25
C MET A 6 7.95 38.26 -0.79
N VAL A 7 8.46 38.60 -1.98
CA VAL A 7 8.72 37.62 -3.05
C VAL A 7 9.78 36.61 -2.61
N ALA A 8 10.86 37.08 -1.99
CA ALA A 8 11.90 36.19 -1.47
C ALA A 8 11.37 35.25 -0.37
N LEU A 9 10.48 35.71 0.49
CA LEU A 9 9.86 34.90 1.55
C LEU A 9 8.92 33.84 0.98
N LEU A 10 8.09 34.20 -0.01
CA LEU A 10 7.17 33.26 -0.66
C LEU A 10 7.93 32.20 -1.47
N ALA A 11 9.02 32.57 -2.13
CA ALA A 11 9.88 31.64 -2.85
C ALA A 11 10.56 30.63 -1.91
N THR A 12 11.03 31.08 -0.75
CA THR A 12 11.62 30.18 0.27
C THR A 12 10.58 29.27 0.90
N LEU A 13 9.37 29.78 1.21
CA LEU A 13 8.26 28.95 1.70
C LEU A 13 7.82 27.89 0.67
N ALA A 14 7.78 28.22 -0.62
CA ALA A 14 7.46 27.27 -1.68
C ALA A 14 8.53 26.16 -1.80
N LEU A 15 9.81 26.52 -1.76
CA LEU A 15 10.92 25.55 -1.82
C LEU A 15 10.94 24.61 -0.61
N VAL A 16 10.68 25.13 0.59
CA VAL A 16 10.56 24.32 1.81
C VAL A 16 9.35 23.37 1.71
N SER A 17 8.24 23.84 1.14
CA SER A 17 7.05 23.01 0.93
C SER A 17 7.28 21.89 -0.09
N LEU A 18 8.09 22.12 -1.13
CA LEU A 18 8.52 21.07 -2.08
C LEU A 18 9.47 20.06 -1.41
N ALA A 19 10.37 20.50 -0.54
CA ALA A 19 11.33 19.63 0.14
C ALA A 19 10.69 18.76 1.26
N LEU A 20 9.56 19.20 1.82
CA LEU A 20 8.78 18.46 2.81
C LEU A 20 7.67 17.59 2.20
N GLN A 21 7.58 17.49 0.87
CA GLN A 21 6.72 16.49 0.27
C GLN A 21 7.26 15.12 0.67
N PRO A 22 6.48 14.26 1.35
CA PRO A 22 6.92 12.90 1.63
C PRO A 22 7.29 12.27 0.30
N THR A 23 8.57 11.88 0.16
CA THR A 23 9.02 11.19 -1.03
C THR A 23 8.15 9.95 -1.17
N PRO A 24 7.51 9.75 -2.33
CA PRO A 24 6.73 8.55 -2.54
C PRO A 24 7.66 7.37 -2.32
N VAL A 25 7.34 6.50 -1.37
CA VAL A 25 8.07 5.24 -1.20
C VAL A 25 7.92 4.51 -2.53
N ALA A 26 9.04 4.28 -3.23
CA ALA A 26 9.03 3.54 -4.48
C ALA A 26 8.54 2.12 -4.16
N ALA A 27 7.59 1.60 -4.95
CA ALA A 27 7.10 0.23 -4.77
C ALA A 27 8.25 -0.81 -4.83
N GLN A 28 9.33 -0.46 -5.54
CA GLN A 28 10.56 -1.26 -5.66
C GLN A 28 11.29 -1.44 -4.31
N ASP A 29 11.26 -0.46 -3.41
CA ASP A 29 11.87 -0.56 -2.07
C ASP A 29 11.03 -1.41 -1.10
N LEU A 30 9.79 -1.76 -1.47
CA LEU A 30 8.89 -2.52 -0.61
C LEU A 30 9.03 -4.03 -0.79
N CYS A 31 9.61 -4.46 -1.91
CA CYS A 31 9.88 -5.85 -2.26
C CYS A 31 11.40 -6.08 -2.32
N MET A 32 12.10 -5.93 -1.19
CA MET A 32 13.54 -6.17 -1.16
C MET A 32 13.86 -7.68 -1.21
N GLY A 33 14.38 -8.14 -2.34
CA GLY A 33 14.96 -9.48 -2.54
C GLY A 33 14.11 -10.44 -3.41
N PRO A 34 14.67 -11.59 -3.82
CA PRO A 34 13.92 -12.59 -4.59
C PRO A 34 12.75 -13.14 -3.77
N GLY A 35 11.61 -13.37 -4.43
CA GLY A 35 10.42 -13.95 -3.81
C GLY A 35 9.14 -13.55 -4.54
N HIS A 36 8.04 -14.06 -4.00
CA HIS A 36 6.68 -13.89 -4.50
C HIS A 36 5.97 -12.86 -3.61
N TYR A 37 5.64 -11.69 -4.14
CA TYR A 37 5.24 -10.52 -3.34
C TYR A 37 4.02 -9.84 -3.90
N HIS A 38 3.08 -9.54 -3.03
CA HIS A 38 1.92 -8.75 -3.39
C HIS A 38 1.81 -7.50 -2.52
N LEU A 39 1.35 -6.43 -3.16
CA LEU A 39 1.15 -5.10 -2.58
C LEU A 39 -0.35 -4.82 -2.42
N GLY A 40 -0.83 -4.90 -1.18
CA GLY A 40 -2.13 -4.38 -0.81
C GLY A 40 -2.09 -2.84 -0.76
N CYS A 41 -2.90 -2.19 -1.58
CA CYS A 41 -3.04 -0.74 -1.63
C CYS A 41 -4.45 -0.29 -1.26
N TYR A 42 -4.56 0.62 -0.30
CA TYR A 42 -5.84 1.16 0.16
C TYR A 42 -5.90 2.69 -0.01
N LYS A 43 -7.03 3.20 -0.49
CA LYS A 43 -7.35 4.63 -0.67
C LYS A 43 -7.76 5.34 0.62
N ALA A 44 -8.29 4.59 1.60
CA ALA A 44 -8.58 5.11 2.93
C ALA A 44 -7.43 4.84 3.91
N ILE A 45 -7.34 5.64 4.97
CA ILE A 45 -6.43 5.35 6.09
C ILE A 45 -6.99 4.17 6.87
N VAL A 46 -6.42 3.00 6.62
CA VAL A 46 -6.66 1.78 7.40
C VAL A 46 -5.46 1.50 8.29
N THR A 47 -5.72 1.07 9.52
CA THR A 47 -4.64 0.64 10.41
C THR A 47 -3.94 -0.59 9.84
N PRO A 48 -2.62 -0.76 10.06
CA PRO A 48 -1.91 -1.98 9.67
C PRO A 48 -2.59 -3.27 10.14
N ALA A 49 -3.06 -3.31 11.38
CA ALA A 49 -3.76 -4.48 11.93
C ALA A 49 -5.04 -4.85 11.16
N ARG A 50 -5.80 -3.85 10.67
CA ARG A 50 -6.99 -4.11 9.83
C ARG A 50 -6.61 -4.60 8.44
N ALA A 51 -5.56 -4.04 7.84
CA ALA A 51 -5.04 -4.51 6.56
C ALA A 51 -4.56 -5.97 6.67
N GLU A 52 -3.80 -6.30 7.71
CA GLU A 52 -3.34 -7.67 7.98
C GLU A 52 -4.49 -8.65 8.22
N ALA A 53 -5.49 -8.26 9.01
CA ALA A 53 -6.66 -9.10 9.26
C ALA A 53 -7.44 -9.38 7.97
N ALA A 54 -7.55 -8.39 7.08
CA ALA A 54 -8.20 -8.54 5.79
C ALA A 54 -7.45 -9.51 4.87
N VAL A 55 -6.12 -9.40 4.80
CA VAL A 55 -5.28 -10.34 4.03
C VAL A 55 -5.45 -11.77 4.57
N LYS A 56 -5.42 -11.96 5.90
CA LYS A 56 -5.65 -13.28 6.52
C LYS A 56 -7.04 -13.83 6.21
N GLN A 57 -8.08 -13.00 6.26
CA GLN A 57 -9.44 -13.39 5.94
C GLN A 57 -9.59 -13.79 4.47
N CYS A 58 -8.97 -13.04 3.56
CA CYS A 58 -8.94 -13.35 2.13
C CYS A 58 -8.24 -14.70 1.88
N LEU A 59 -7.02 -14.87 2.43
CA LEU A 59 -6.22 -16.09 2.30
C LEU A 59 -6.91 -17.34 2.82
N ALA A 60 -7.60 -17.24 3.96
CA ALA A 60 -8.31 -18.37 4.56
C ALA A 60 -9.40 -18.95 3.64
N VAL A 61 -9.83 -18.19 2.63
CA VAL A 61 -10.90 -18.59 1.71
C VAL A 61 -10.35 -18.95 0.33
N VAL A 62 -9.28 -18.29 -0.14
CA VAL A 62 -8.79 -18.44 -1.52
C VAL A 62 -7.56 -19.34 -1.64
N SER A 63 -6.88 -19.62 -0.53
CA SER A 63 -5.61 -20.35 -0.55
C SER A 63 -5.57 -21.45 0.51
N LYS A 64 -4.74 -22.45 0.26
CA LYS A 64 -4.49 -23.52 1.24
C LYS A 64 -3.68 -22.98 2.43
N PRO A 65 -3.74 -23.62 3.61
CA PRO A 65 -3.01 -23.16 4.80
C PRO A 65 -1.50 -22.98 4.58
N GLU A 66 -0.88 -23.80 3.73
CA GLU A 66 0.54 -23.68 3.37
C GLU A 66 0.90 -22.40 2.60
N CYS A 67 -0.10 -21.71 2.03
CA CYS A 67 0.04 -20.45 1.31
C CYS A 67 -0.15 -19.22 2.22
N ALA A 68 -0.08 -19.39 3.54
CA ALA A 68 -0.16 -18.27 4.48
C ALA A 68 0.88 -17.18 4.13
N ALA A 69 0.40 -16.01 3.72
CA ALA A 69 1.27 -14.90 3.40
C ALA A 69 1.93 -14.33 4.66
N LYS A 70 3.19 -13.93 4.52
CA LYS A 70 3.96 -13.29 5.59
C LYS A 70 3.99 -11.79 5.34
N VAL A 71 3.48 -11.02 6.30
CA VAL A 71 3.56 -9.56 6.25
C VAL A 71 5.03 -9.14 6.31
N ARG A 72 5.44 -8.29 5.37
CA ARG A 72 6.81 -7.78 5.28
C ARG A 72 6.89 -6.36 5.79
N LYS A 73 6.04 -5.48 5.24
CA LYS A 73 6.02 -4.06 5.57
C LYS A 73 4.61 -3.51 5.47
N SER A 74 4.30 -2.52 6.27
CA SER A 74 3.07 -1.74 6.16
C SER A 74 3.36 -0.29 6.50
N GLY A 75 2.54 0.62 5.99
CA GLY A 75 2.72 2.04 6.23
C GLY A 75 1.65 2.89 5.59
N SER A 76 1.83 4.20 5.68
CA SER A 76 0.93 5.20 5.11
C SER A 76 1.62 6.04 4.04
N ARG A 77 0.82 6.62 3.14
CA ARG A 77 1.26 7.62 2.14
C ARG A 77 2.31 7.11 1.16
N MET A 78 2.03 5.96 0.54
CA MET A 78 2.72 5.58 -0.69
C MET A 78 1.98 6.20 -1.88
N TYR A 79 2.67 6.47 -2.99
CA TYR A 79 2.03 7.05 -4.17
C TYR A 79 0.79 6.25 -4.58
N GLY A 80 -0.37 6.91 -4.63
CA GLY A 80 -1.65 6.29 -4.96
C GLY A 80 -2.34 5.50 -3.83
N CYS A 81 -1.73 5.35 -2.65
CA CYS A 81 -2.23 4.58 -1.51
C CYS A 81 -2.12 5.35 -0.19
N ALA A 82 -3.25 5.61 0.47
CA ALA A 82 -3.28 6.18 1.81
C ALA A 82 -2.66 5.22 2.84
N THR A 83 -2.95 3.92 2.72
CA THR A 83 -2.29 2.83 3.44
C THR A 83 -1.77 1.80 2.45
N TYR A 84 -0.59 1.25 2.69
CA TYR A 84 -0.05 0.11 1.95
C TYR A 84 0.39 -1.01 2.90
N ILE A 85 0.37 -2.24 2.38
CA ILE A 85 0.93 -3.42 3.03
C ILE A 85 1.57 -4.30 1.96
N THR A 86 2.77 -4.82 2.21
CA THR A 86 3.38 -5.86 1.40
C THR A 86 3.44 -7.16 2.16
N TYR A 87 3.18 -8.25 1.46
CA TYR A 87 3.30 -9.59 1.97
C TYR A 87 3.98 -10.49 0.95
N SER A 88 4.64 -11.52 1.45
CA SER A 88 5.35 -12.50 0.64
C SER A 88 4.73 -13.89 0.76
N PHE A 89 4.77 -14.63 -0.32
CA PHE A 89 4.29 -16.00 -0.44
C PHE A 89 5.45 -17.01 -0.49
N LEU A 90 5.10 -18.27 -0.25
CA LEU A 90 6.06 -19.38 -0.29
C LEU A 90 6.57 -19.65 -1.72
N ASN A 91 5.67 -19.59 -2.71
CA ASN A 91 5.93 -19.86 -4.11
C ASN A 91 4.94 -19.09 -5.00
N GLU A 92 5.19 -19.11 -6.31
CA GLU A 92 4.37 -18.46 -7.34
C GLU A 92 2.92 -18.92 -7.32
N ALA A 93 2.68 -20.23 -7.19
CA ALA A 93 1.32 -20.78 -7.14
C ALA A 93 0.48 -20.22 -5.97
N CYS A 94 1.10 -19.93 -4.83
CA CYS A 94 0.42 -19.30 -3.70
C CYS A 94 0.10 -17.83 -3.94
N GLU A 95 0.98 -17.11 -4.64
CA GLU A 95 0.77 -15.72 -5.05
C GLU A 95 -0.36 -15.62 -6.08
N GLU A 96 -0.31 -16.42 -7.14
CA GLU A 96 -1.34 -16.46 -8.19
C GLU A 96 -2.71 -16.84 -7.63
N ALA A 97 -2.78 -17.84 -6.74
CA ALA A 97 -4.03 -18.23 -6.09
C ALA A 97 -4.63 -17.09 -5.26
N TYR A 98 -3.77 -16.31 -4.60
CA TYR A 98 -4.21 -15.12 -3.86
C TYR A 98 -4.71 -14.02 -4.80
N GLU A 99 -3.97 -13.69 -5.85
CA GLU A 99 -4.34 -12.64 -6.81
C GLU A 99 -5.66 -12.94 -7.51
N SER A 100 -5.84 -14.18 -7.97
CA SER A 100 -7.10 -14.65 -8.57
C SER A 100 -8.26 -14.60 -7.56
N GLY A 101 -7.97 -14.93 -6.30
CA GLY A 101 -8.92 -14.89 -5.22
C GLY A 101 -9.38 -13.48 -4.85
N GLU A 102 -8.49 -12.49 -4.89
CA GLU A 102 -8.81 -11.11 -4.52
C GLU A 102 -9.87 -10.46 -5.40
N GLU A 103 -9.97 -10.85 -6.66
CA GLU A 103 -10.95 -10.28 -7.60
C GLU A 103 -12.34 -10.87 -7.45
N THR A 104 -12.42 -12.13 -6.99
CA THR A 104 -13.65 -12.94 -7.08
C THR A 104 -14.24 -13.29 -5.73
N ASN A 105 -13.46 -13.17 -4.64
CA ASN A 105 -13.89 -13.63 -3.34
C ASN A 105 -14.42 -12.49 -2.45
N PRO A 106 -15.70 -12.56 -2.00
CA PRO A 106 -16.24 -11.59 -1.05
C PRO A 106 -15.52 -11.57 0.31
N GLY A 107 -14.77 -12.62 0.67
CA GLY A 107 -13.87 -12.63 1.82
C GLY A 107 -12.69 -11.65 1.73
N CYS A 108 -12.39 -11.13 0.52
CA CYS A 108 -11.38 -10.12 0.24
C CYS A 108 -11.98 -8.69 0.20
N ALA A 109 -13.08 -8.46 0.94
CA ALA A 109 -13.92 -7.26 0.88
C ALA A 109 -13.19 -5.92 1.06
N MET A 110 -12.07 -5.88 1.78
CA MET A 110 -11.33 -4.63 1.98
C MET A 110 -10.68 -4.09 0.71
N ARG A 111 -10.20 -4.95 -0.21
CA ARG A 111 -9.71 -4.50 -1.52
C ARG A 111 -10.88 -4.02 -2.38
N ALA A 112 -12.01 -4.71 -2.35
CA ALA A 112 -13.22 -4.29 -3.06
C ALA A 112 -13.75 -2.93 -2.59
N ALA A 113 -13.70 -2.65 -1.29
CA ALA A 113 -14.19 -1.43 -0.67
C ALA A 113 -13.21 -0.24 -0.78
N TYR A 114 -11.90 -0.49 -0.67
CA TYR A 114 -10.91 0.57 -0.51
C TYR A 114 -9.70 0.47 -1.45
N GLY A 115 -9.70 -0.43 -2.43
CA GLY A 115 -8.56 -0.64 -3.34
C GLY A 115 -8.27 0.52 -4.29
N LEU A 116 -7.12 0.45 -4.97
CA LEU A 116 -6.76 1.36 -6.06
C LEU A 116 -7.87 1.43 -7.13
N GLY A 117 -8.27 2.64 -7.51
CA GLY A 117 -9.36 2.88 -8.48
C GLY A 117 -10.76 3.00 -7.88
N LYS A 118 -10.90 2.90 -6.55
CA LYS A 118 -12.16 3.16 -5.83
C LYS A 118 -12.22 4.57 -5.25
N PRO A 119 -13.42 5.15 -5.09
CA PRO A 119 -13.59 6.46 -4.45
C PRO A 119 -13.09 6.43 -3.00
N GLU A 120 -12.59 7.59 -2.56
CA GLU A 120 -12.05 7.84 -1.22
C GLU A 120 -13.11 7.80 -0.11
#